data_AF-A0A382S8B1-F1
#
_entry.id   AF-A0A382S8B1-F1
#
_cell.length_a   1.000
_cell.length_b   1.000
_cell.length_c   1.000
_cell.angle_alpha   90.00
_cell.angle_beta   90.00
_cell.angle_gamma   90.00
#
_symmetry.space_group_name_H-M   'P 1'
#
loop_
_entity.id
_entity.type
_entity.pdbx_description
1 polymer ?
#
loop_
_entity_poly.entity_id
_entity_poly.type
_entity_poly.pdbx_seq_one_letter_code
_entity_poly.pdbx_strand_id
1 'polypeptide(L)'
;MNFYTNVLQWGNNLLVRAVINDKRENFRIRYSPTLYAPVEKKTPYKNLDGGYVTDLTFSTMKEAKEWVESHKSQPELVYGNTQYPYTYISDTYRGRVDWDLEKLLIVTIDIEVQCENGFPSPRDAEEELLSITIKNHQSKRIVVWGIGDFKTDREDLTYIKCESEIHLLKEFLVFWEKYHPDIVTGWNSEFFDIPYICNRIKKLFGENELKRLSPWGGVKDREVYQMGRHHQIYDIQGIAALDYFDLYRKFTYSAQESYRLDHIASVELGESKEGNPFETFREWYTKDYQSFI
;
A
#
# COMPACT_ATOMS: atom_id res chain seq x y z
N MET A 1 19.28 2.02 14.28
CA MET A 1 17.98 1.55 14.85
C MET A 1 17.43 0.40 14.02
N ASN A 2 16.65 -0.50 14.63
CA ASN A 2 16.15 -1.72 13.97
C ASN A 2 14.63 -1.90 14.16
N PHE A 3 13.85 -1.84 13.08
CA PHE A 3 12.40 -2.08 13.11
C PHE A 3 11.88 -2.56 11.74
N TYR A 4 10.79 -3.33 11.74
CA TYR A 4 10.17 -3.80 10.49
C TYR A 4 9.29 -2.71 9.86
N THR A 5 9.20 -2.69 8.54
CA THR A 5 8.23 -1.87 7.79
C THR A 5 7.16 -2.71 7.11
N ASN A 6 7.50 -3.95 6.72
CA ASN A 6 6.53 -4.91 6.18
C ASN A 6 7.00 -6.36 6.45
N VAL A 7 6.07 -7.25 6.79
CA VAL A 7 6.31 -8.69 6.92
C VAL A 7 5.14 -9.44 6.29
N LEU A 8 5.43 -10.30 5.31
CA LEU A 8 4.41 -11.12 4.67
C LEU A 8 4.89 -12.55 4.42
N GLN A 9 3.96 -13.50 4.37
CA GLN A 9 4.27 -14.91 4.12
C GLN A 9 4.31 -15.22 2.61
N TRP A 10 5.39 -15.86 2.17
CA TRP A 10 5.56 -16.43 0.84
C TRP A 10 5.99 -17.90 0.93
N GLY A 11 5.01 -18.80 0.86
CA GLY A 11 5.23 -20.23 1.08
C GLY A 11 5.78 -20.49 2.50
N ASN A 12 6.98 -21.09 2.57
CA ASN A 12 7.72 -21.34 3.81
C ASN A 12 8.72 -20.23 4.18
N ASN A 13 8.71 -19.11 3.44
CA ASN A 13 9.53 -17.95 3.75
C ASN A 13 8.65 -16.78 4.21
N LEU A 14 9.23 -15.92 5.02
CA LEU A 14 8.74 -14.57 5.27
C LEU A 14 9.55 -13.61 4.41
N LEU A 15 8.86 -12.72 3.71
CA LEU A 15 9.48 -11.60 3.02
C LEU A 15 9.41 -10.40 3.97
N VAL A 16 10.56 -9.85 4.31
CA VAL A 16 10.69 -8.82 5.35
C VAL A 16 11.33 -7.59 4.73
N ARG A 17 10.69 -6.45 4.97
CA ARG A 17 11.27 -5.13 4.78
C ARG A 17 11.48 -4.51 6.16
N ALA A 18 12.65 -3.95 6.40
CA ALA A 18 13.01 -3.40 7.70
C ALA A 18 14.02 -2.26 7.54
N VAL A 19 14.11 -1.42 8.56
CA VAL A 19 15.28 -0.58 8.78
C VAL A 19 16.22 -1.35 9.71
N ILE A 20 17.46 -1.58 9.29
CA ILE A 20 18.50 -2.25 10.05
C ILE A 20 19.74 -1.37 10.04
N ASN A 21 20.25 -0.99 11.22
CA ASN A 21 21.38 -0.07 11.36
C ASN A 21 21.19 1.19 10.51
N ASP A 22 19.97 1.73 10.52
CA ASP A 22 19.56 2.95 9.80
C ASP A 22 19.59 2.85 8.27
N LYS A 23 19.62 1.63 7.72
CA LYS A 23 19.49 1.34 6.30
C LYS A 23 18.22 0.54 6.02
N ARG A 24 17.52 0.88 4.93
CA ARG A 24 16.37 0.10 4.46
C ARG A 24 16.87 -1.18 3.81
N GLU A 25 16.42 -2.32 4.32
CA GLU A 25 16.86 -3.65 3.92
C GLU A 25 15.63 -4.51 3.58
N ASN A 26 15.78 -5.32 2.53
CA ASN A 26 14.78 -6.29 2.09
C ASN A 26 15.43 -7.69 2.13
N PHE A 27 14.83 -8.64 2.84
CA PHE A 27 15.38 -9.99 2.95
C PHE A 27 14.29 -11.05 3.10
N ARG A 28 14.68 -12.31 2.89
CA ARG A 28 13.81 -13.48 3.02
C ARG A 28 14.30 -14.36 4.15
N ILE A 29 13.38 -14.86 4.96
CA ILE A 29 13.72 -15.73 6.10
C ILE A 29 12.89 -17.00 6.02
N ARG A 30 13.53 -18.15 6.18
CA ARG A 30 12.82 -19.40 6.47
C ARG A 30 12.47 -19.42 7.96
N TYR A 31 11.18 -19.31 8.27
CA TYR A 31 10.71 -19.21 9.65
C TYR A 31 10.22 -20.56 10.17
N SER A 32 10.66 -20.90 11.38
CA SER A 32 10.28 -22.10 12.13
C SER A 32 9.32 -21.69 13.24
N PRO A 33 8.00 -21.83 13.04
CA PRO A 33 7.03 -21.34 14.01
C PRO A 33 6.90 -22.30 15.21
N THR A 34 6.39 -21.74 16.30
CA THR A 34 6.03 -22.49 17.50
C THR A 34 4.52 -22.41 17.72
N LEU A 35 3.88 -23.57 17.85
CA LEU A 35 2.50 -23.71 18.37
C LEU A 35 2.55 -24.40 19.73
N TYR A 36 1.39 -24.62 20.34
CA TYR A 36 1.31 -25.16 21.69
C TYR A 36 0.19 -26.19 21.80
N ALA A 37 0.37 -27.15 22.71
CA ALA A 37 -0.63 -28.18 23.03
C ALA A 37 -0.80 -28.36 24.55
N PRO A 38 -2.00 -28.72 25.06
CA PRO A 38 -2.23 -28.98 26.48
C PRO A 38 -1.32 -30.05 27.05
N VAL A 39 -0.82 -29.84 28.27
CA VAL A 39 -0.13 -30.86 29.05
C VAL A 39 -0.52 -30.77 30.53
N GLU A 40 -0.51 -31.88 31.24
CA GLU A 40 -0.78 -31.87 32.70
C GLU A 40 0.41 -31.35 33.51
N LYS A 41 1.63 -31.56 33.00
CA LYS A 41 2.87 -31.15 33.66
C LYS A 41 2.98 -29.63 33.70
N LYS A 42 3.42 -29.06 34.81
CA LYS A 42 3.70 -27.62 34.90
C LYS A 42 4.76 -27.20 33.87
N THR A 43 4.45 -26.18 33.06
CA THR A 43 5.35 -25.53 32.10
C THR A 43 5.35 -24.00 32.33
N PRO A 44 6.28 -23.25 31.71
CA PRO A 44 6.26 -21.78 31.74
C PRO A 44 5.09 -21.16 30.99
N TYR A 45 4.43 -21.92 30.09
CA TYR A 45 3.37 -21.43 29.23
C TYR A 45 2.01 -21.85 29.77
N LYS A 46 1.06 -20.92 29.77
CA LYS A 46 -0.33 -21.16 30.15
C LYS A 46 -1.27 -20.69 29.06
N ASN A 47 -2.37 -21.41 28.89
CA ASN A 47 -3.50 -20.90 28.13
C ASN A 47 -4.26 -19.84 28.95
N LEU A 48 -5.28 -19.21 28.34
CA LEU A 48 -6.06 -18.16 28.98
C LEU A 48 -6.88 -18.65 30.19
N ASP A 49 -7.17 -19.95 30.26
CA ASP A 49 -7.88 -20.60 31.37
C ASP A 49 -6.94 -21.04 32.50
N GLY A 50 -5.63 -20.78 32.37
CA GLY A 50 -4.61 -21.12 33.37
C GLY A 50 -4.09 -22.56 33.32
N GLY A 51 -4.58 -23.38 32.38
CA GLY A 51 -4.05 -24.71 32.07
C GLY A 51 -2.66 -24.64 31.43
N TYR A 52 -1.82 -25.66 31.69
CA TYR A 52 -0.46 -25.69 31.15
C TYR A 52 -0.45 -26.18 29.71
N VAL A 53 0.44 -25.58 28.91
CA VAL A 53 0.69 -26.00 27.53
C VAL A 53 2.19 -26.18 27.30
N THR A 54 2.56 -27.08 26.39
CA THR A 54 3.94 -27.24 25.94
C THR A 54 4.10 -26.63 24.55
N ASP A 55 5.27 -26.07 24.29
CA ASP A 55 5.65 -25.59 22.97
C ASP A 55 5.97 -26.76 22.02
N LEU A 56 5.58 -26.58 20.76
CA LEU A 56 5.81 -27.47 19.64
C LEU A 56 6.42 -26.65 18.51
N THR A 57 7.72 -26.82 18.28
CA THR A 57 8.44 -26.11 17.21
C THR A 57 8.42 -26.93 15.94
N PHE A 58 8.06 -26.29 14.82
CA PHE A 58 7.98 -26.93 13.51
C PHE A 58 9.12 -26.46 12.62
N SER A 59 9.59 -27.33 11.71
CA SER A 59 10.68 -26.98 10.80
C SER A 59 10.24 -25.95 9.77
N THR A 60 8.95 -25.93 9.42
CA THR A 60 8.38 -25.01 8.45
C THR A 60 6.97 -24.53 8.82
N MET A 61 6.60 -23.36 8.28
CA MET A 61 5.24 -22.83 8.38
C MET A 61 4.17 -23.76 7.80
N LYS A 62 4.50 -24.52 6.75
CA LYS A 62 3.61 -25.51 6.15
C LYS A 62 3.31 -26.67 7.12
N GLU A 63 4.34 -27.28 7.71
CA GLU A 63 4.18 -28.38 8.68
C GLU A 63 3.30 -27.96 9.86
N ALA A 64 3.52 -26.76 10.40
CA ALA A 64 2.69 -26.23 11.48
C ALA A 64 1.22 -26.08 11.05
N LYS A 65 0.94 -25.60 9.82
CA LYS A 65 -0.43 -25.50 9.29
C LYS A 65 -1.06 -26.89 9.08
N GLU A 66 -0.29 -27.86 8.59
CA GLU A 66 -0.75 -29.24 8.41
C GLU A 66 -1.09 -29.91 9.75
N TRP A 67 -0.30 -29.64 10.80
CA TRP A 67 -0.60 -30.09 12.15
C TRP A 67 -1.88 -29.47 12.71
N VAL A 68 -2.13 -28.17 12.49
CA VAL A 68 -3.40 -27.55 12.89
C VAL A 68 -4.58 -28.18 12.15
N GLU A 69 -4.46 -28.38 10.83
CA GLU A 69 -5.54 -28.99 10.03
C GLU A 69 -5.80 -30.45 10.46
N SER A 70 -4.76 -31.21 10.84
CA SER A 70 -4.94 -32.59 11.31
C SER A 70 -5.69 -32.70 12.64
N HIS A 71 -5.77 -31.60 13.41
CA HIS A 71 -6.48 -31.53 14.70
C HIS A 71 -7.81 -30.78 14.61
N LYS A 72 -8.34 -30.55 13.41
CA LYS A 72 -9.59 -29.80 13.20
C LYS A 72 -10.82 -30.41 13.89
N SER A 73 -10.81 -31.71 14.16
CA SER A 73 -11.86 -32.39 14.95
C SER A 73 -11.72 -32.21 16.46
N GLN A 74 -10.57 -31.73 16.94
CA GLN A 74 -10.22 -31.51 18.35
C GLN A 74 -9.46 -30.18 18.50
N PRO A 75 -10.08 -29.03 18.15
CA PRO A 75 -9.42 -27.73 18.15
C PRO A 75 -8.92 -27.29 19.54
N GLU A 76 -9.51 -27.82 20.61
CA GLU A 76 -9.10 -27.59 22.00
C GLU A 76 -7.68 -28.09 22.33
N LEU A 77 -7.07 -28.88 21.44
CA LEU A 77 -5.69 -29.37 21.56
C LEU A 77 -4.66 -28.44 20.90
N VAL A 78 -5.10 -27.41 20.19
CA VAL A 78 -4.26 -26.52 19.40
C VAL A 78 -4.29 -25.10 19.98
N TYR A 79 -3.12 -24.59 20.36
CA TYR A 79 -2.92 -23.23 20.83
C TYR A 79 -1.80 -22.54 20.04
N GLY A 80 -1.83 -21.21 20.02
CA GLY A 80 -0.87 -20.39 19.28
C GLY A 80 -1.50 -19.69 18.07
N ASN A 81 -0.69 -18.92 17.34
CA ASN A 81 -1.14 -18.12 16.21
C ASN A 81 -0.53 -18.64 14.90
N THR A 82 -1.37 -18.92 13.91
CA THR A 82 -0.95 -19.39 12.58
C THR A 82 -0.73 -18.28 11.57
N GLN A 83 -0.96 -17.03 11.97
CA GLN A 83 -0.58 -15.85 11.20
C GLN A 83 0.90 -15.53 11.46
N TYR A 84 1.76 -16.32 10.82
CA TYR A 84 3.20 -16.33 11.08
C TYR A 84 3.95 -15.02 10.90
N PRO A 85 3.51 -14.05 10.05
CA PRO A 85 4.10 -12.71 10.09
C PRO A 85 4.07 -12.08 11.48
N TYR A 86 2.96 -12.22 12.22
CA TYR A 86 2.84 -11.66 13.57
C TYR A 86 3.65 -12.42 14.60
N THR A 87 3.73 -13.75 14.50
CA THR A 87 4.57 -14.52 15.43
C THR A 87 6.04 -14.21 15.21
N TYR A 88 6.49 -14.11 13.96
CA TYR A 88 7.85 -13.67 13.64
C TYR A 88 8.15 -12.28 14.19
N ILE A 89 7.23 -11.32 14.02
CA ILE A 89 7.39 -9.97 14.58
C ILE A 89 7.55 -10.05 16.11
N SER A 90 6.68 -10.80 16.79
CA SER A 90 6.73 -11.00 18.25
C SER A 90 8.03 -11.66 18.72
N ASP A 91 8.52 -12.65 17.99
CA ASP A 91 9.74 -13.40 18.35
C ASP A 91 11.00 -12.54 18.17
N THR A 92 11.02 -11.73 17.11
CA THR A 92 12.18 -10.95 16.65
C THR A 92 12.27 -9.60 17.34
N TYR A 93 11.16 -8.87 17.43
CA TYR A 93 11.08 -7.52 17.98
C TYR A 93 10.42 -7.54 19.35
N ARG A 94 11.16 -8.04 20.34
CA ARG A 94 10.63 -8.24 21.69
C ARG A 94 10.41 -6.91 22.43
N GLY A 95 9.30 -6.83 23.15
CA GLY A 95 8.95 -5.64 23.93
C GLY A 95 8.39 -4.52 23.07
N ARG A 96 8.65 -3.27 23.47
CA ARG A 96 8.27 -2.11 22.68
C ARG A 96 9.26 -1.94 21.53
N VAL A 97 8.75 -1.88 20.30
CA VAL A 97 9.57 -1.60 19.12
C VAL A 97 9.80 -0.11 19.02
N ASP A 98 11.06 0.32 19.11
CA ASP A 98 11.46 1.69 18.82
C ASP A 98 11.53 1.89 17.31
N TRP A 99 10.75 2.84 16.80
CA TRP A 99 10.65 3.18 15.38
C TRP A 99 10.73 4.70 15.19
N ASP A 100 11.02 5.12 13.96
CA ASP A 100 11.24 6.51 13.59
C ASP A 100 10.54 6.79 12.25
N LEU A 101 9.64 7.77 12.26
CA LEU A 101 8.86 8.18 11.10
C LEU A 101 9.75 8.70 9.96
N GLU A 102 10.88 9.33 10.30
CA GLU A 102 11.81 9.91 9.33
C GLU A 102 12.60 8.83 8.57
N LYS A 103 12.57 7.58 9.05
CA LYS A 103 13.23 6.43 8.39
C LYS A 103 12.29 5.58 7.54
N LEU A 104 10.98 5.86 7.59
CA LEU A 104 10.02 5.29 6.66
C LEU A 104 10.08 6.07 5.34
N LEU A 105 9.80 5.41 4.22
CA LEU A 105 9.49 6.10 2.97
C LEU A 105 7.98 6.12 2.79
N ILE A 106 7.37 7.28 3.05
CA ILE A 106 5.94 7.50 2.92
C ILE A 106 5.71 8.40 1.72
N VAL A 107 4.84 7.97 0.81
CA VAL A 107 4.49 8.77 -0.37
C VAL A 107 2.99 8.97 -0.50
N THR A 108 2.58 10.16 -0.91
CA THR A 108 1.25 10.40 -1.48
C THR A 108 1.32 10.23 -2.98
N ILE A 109 0.35 9.56 -3.57
CA ILE A 109 0.16 9.46 -5.02
C ILE A 109 -1.20 10.04 -5.42
N ASP A 110 -1.22 10.70 -6.58
CA ASP A 110 -2.41 11.27 -7.21
C ASP A 110 -2.20 11.22 -8.73
N ILE A 111 -3.25 10.90 -9.49
CA ILE A 111 -3.19 10.83 -10.96
C ILE A 111 -4.23 11.71 -11.63
N GLU A 112 -3.90 12.13 -12.85
CA GLU A 112 -4.87 12.73 -13.75
C GLU A 112 -5.03 11.89 -15.01
N VAL A 113 -6.29 11.71 -15.42
CA VAL A 113 -6.68 10.82 -16.52
C VAL A 113 -7.60 11.59 -17.47
N GLN A 114 -7.52 11.30 -18.76
CA GLN A 114 -8.52 11.77 -19.71
C GLN A 114 -9.94 11.35 -19.28
N CYS A 115 -10.89 12.21 -19.58
CA CYS A 115 -12.29 12.02 -19.23
C CYS A 115 -13.16 12.43 -20.43
N GLU A 116 -13.16 11.61 -21.48
CA GLU A 116 -13.97 11.87 -22.68
C GLU A 116 -15.38 11.28 -22.58
N ASN A 117 -15.54 10.13 -21.91
CA ASN A 117 -16.78 9.34 -21.91
C ASN A 117 -17.46 9.27 -20.53
N GLY A 118 -17.28 10.30 -19.70
CA GLY A 118 -17.72 10.30 -18.30
C GLY A 118 -16.61 9.87 -17.35
N PHE A 119 -16.96 9.61 -16.08
CA PHE A 119 -15.95 9.31 -15.06
C PHE A 119 -15.12 8.06 -15.44
N PRO A 120 -13.79 8.17 -15.50
CA PRO A 120 -12.94 7.08 -15.96
C PRO A 120 -13.07 5.86 -15.04
N SER A 121 -13.32 4.68 -15.62
CA SER A 121 -13.41 3.43 -14.86
C SER A 121 -12.01 2.94 -14.48
N PRO A 122 -11.66 2.82 -13.19
CA PRO A 122 -10.35 2.31 -12.78
C PRO A 122 -10.17 0.82 -13.06
N ARG A 123 -11.26 0.07 -13.24
CA ARG A 123 -11.22 -1.35 -13.60
C ARG A 123 -10.87 -1.55 -15.07
N ASP A 124 -11.45 -0.73 -15.96
CA ASP A 124 -11.26 -0.86 -17.40
C ASP A 124 -10.00 -0.10 -17.88
N ALA A 125 -9.68 1.02 -17.20
CA ALA A 125 -8.53 1.87 -17.48
C ALA A 125 -8.37 2.17 -18.98
N GLU A 126 -9.46 2.60 -19.62
CA GLU A 126 -9.56 2.85 -21.06
C GLU A 126 -8.90 4.16 -21.50
N GLU A 127 -9.09 5.20 -20.71
CA GLU A 127 -8.66 6.55 -21.01
C GLU A 127 -7.14 6.72 -20.78
N GLU A 128 -6.52 7.70 -21.45
CA GLU A 128 -5.07 7.95 -21.33
C GLU A 128 -4.73 8.62 -19.98
N LEU A 129 -3.67 8.15 -19.33
CA LEU A 129 -3.08 8.76 -18.16
C LEU A 129 -2.29 10.02 -18.55
N LEU A 130 -2.71 11.17 -18.03
CA LEU A 130 -2.18 12.49 -18.37
C LEU A 130 -1.03 12.91 -17.46
N SER A 131 -1.10 12.58 -16.18
CA SER A 131 -0.04 12.82 -15.20
C SER A 131 -0.09 11.85 -14.01
N ILE A 132 1.07 11.69 -13.37
CA ILE A 132 1.20 11.07 -12.05
C ILE A 132 1.99 12.04 -11.17
N THR A 133 1.48 12.33 -9.98
CA THR A 133 2.15 13.12 -8.96
C THR A 133 2.50 12.23 -7.77
N ILE A 134 3.76 12.28 -7.33
CA ILE A 134 4.22 11.66 -6.10
C ILE A 134 4.81 12.73 -5.18
N LYS A 135 4.34 12.78 -3.93
CA LYS A 135 4.96 13.57 -2.85
C LYS A 135 5.63 12.65 -1.84
N ASN A 136 6.92 12.86 -1.60
CA ASN A 136 7.65 12.20 -0.53
C ASN A 136 7.48 12.99 0.79
N HIS A 137 6.99 12.34 1.84
CA HIS A 137 6.70 13.01 3.12
C HIS A 137 7.94 13.31 3.96
N GLN A 138 9.04 12.59 3.78
CA GLN A 138 10.29 12.84 4.50
C GLN A 138 11.05 13.98 3.86
N SER A 139 11.31 13.92 2.55
CA SER A 139 12.06 14.96 1.84
C SER A 139 11.23 16.19 1.47
N LYS A 140 9.90 16.10 1.59
CA LYS A 140 8.91 17.10 1.12
C LYS A 140 8.95 17.37 -0.38
N ARG A 141 9.76 16.64 -1.15
CA ARG A 141 9.88 16.79 -2.60
C ARG A 141 8.68 16.18 -3.32
N ILE A 142 8.27 16.83 -4.40
CA ILE A 142 7.21 16.41 -5.30
C ILE A 142 7.84 16.07 -6.66
N VAL A 143 7.45 14.94 -7.23
CA VAL A 143 7.81 14.57 -8.61
C VAL A 143 6.52 14.41 -9.38
N VAL A 144 6.43 15.08 -10.52
CA VAL A 144 5.28 15.01 -11.42
C VAL A 144 5.79 14.51 -12.77
N TRP A 145 5.22 13.41 -13.27
CA TRP A 145 5.35 13.04 -14.67
C TRP A 145 4.09 13.47 -15.40
N GLY A 146 4.24 14.16 -16.53
CA GLY A 146 3.10 14.63 -17.31
C GLY A 146 3.39 14.63 -18.80
N ILE A 147 2.35 14.44 -19.62
CA ILE A 147 2.48 14.40 -21.09
C ILE A 147 2.43 15.79 -21.75
N GLY A 148 2.02 16.83 -21.00
CA GLY A 148 1.88 18.20 -21.48
C GLY A 148 3.04 19.12 -21.10
N ASP A 149 2.94 20.38 -21.51
CA ASP A 149 3.89 21.42 -21.10
C ASP A 149 3.45 22.04 -19.78
N PHE A 150 4.30 21.91 -18.76
CA PHE A 150 4.12 22.54 -17.46
C PHE A 150 5.42 23.25 -17.05
N LYS A 151 5.28 24.45 -16.49
CA LYS A 151 6.39 25.23 -15.97
C LYS A 151 6.12 25.56 -14.50
N THR A 152 7.17 25.48 -13.70
CA THR A 152 7.13 25.92 -12.31
C THR A 152 8.46 26.52 -11.91
N ASP A 153 8.42 27.45 -10.97
CA ASP A 153 9.56 28.01 -10.25
C ASP A 153 9.73 27.38 -8.85
N ARG A 154 8.85 26.45 -8.47
CA ARG A 154 8.91 25.75 -7.18
C ARG A 154 10.15 24.89 -7.08
N GLU A 155 11.00 25.18 -6.10
CA GLU A 155 12.20 24.38 -5.85
C GLU A 155 11.88 22.95 -5.37
N ASP A 156 10.77 22.77 -4.66
CA ASP A 156 10.37 21.48 -4.09
C ASP A 156 9.73 20.52 -5.11
N LEU A 157 9.46 20.99 -6.34
CA LEU A 157 8.79 20.23 -7.39
C LEU A 157 9.73 19.96 -8.57
N THR A 158 9.80 18.69 -8.97
CA THR A 158 10.46 18.27 -10.21
C THR A 158 9.40 17.82 -11.21
N TYR A 159 9.25 18.55 -12.32
CA TYR A 159 8.39 18.15 -13.43
C TYR A 159 9.20 17.40 -14.49
N ILE A 160 8.74 16.20 -14.85
CA ILE A 160 9.31 15.34 -15.88
C ILE A 160 8.33 15.32 -17.05
N LYS A 161 8.63 16.10 -18.09
CA LYS A 161 7.84 16.09 -19.32
C LYS A 161 8.08 14.79 -20.08
N CYS A 162 7.01 14.06 -20.36
CA CYS A 162 7.02 12.85 -21.15
C CYS A 162 6.38 13.09 -22.51
N GLU A 163 6.85 12.39 -23.54
CA GLU A 163 6.40 12.56 -24.92
C GLU A 163 5.07 11.83 -25.21
N SER A 164 4.69 10.88 -24.34
CA SER A 164 3.48 10.06 -24.43
C SER A 164 3.20 9.40 -23.08
N GLU A 165 1.99 8.84 -22.92
CA GLU A 165 1.64 8.01 -21.76
C GLU A 165 2.62 6.83 -21.58
N ILE A 166 3.06 6.21 -22.66
CA ILE A 166 4.01 5.09 -22.59
C ILE A 166 5.34 5.53 -21.97
N HIS A 167 5.84 6.70 -22.37
CA HIS A 167 7.05 7.28 -21.79
C HIS A 167 6.83 7.59 -20.30
N LEU A 168 5.69 8.21 -19.95
CA LEU A 168 5.29 8.52 -18.58
C LEU A 168 5.31 7.28 -17.68
N LEU A 169 4.60 6.21 -18.06
CA LEU A 169 4.50 5.01 -17.24
C LEU A 169 5.83 4.28 -17.09
N LYS A 170 6.70 4.32 -18.11
CA LYS A 170 8.05 3.75 -18.04
C LYS A 170 8.94 4.50 -17.06
N GLU A 171 8.96 5.83 -17.12
CA GLU A 171 9.73 6.66 -16.18
C GLU A 171 9.21 6.50 -14.75
N PHE A 172 7.88 6.46 -14.58
CA PHE A 172 7.25 6.16 -13.31
C PHE A 172 7.67 4.78 -12.76
N LEU A 173 7.63 3.73 -13.58
CA LEU A 173 8.04 2.37 -13.16
C LEU A 173 9.51 2.31 -12.75
N VAL A 174 10.40 2.97 -13.51
CA VAL A 174 11.83 3.07 -13.17
C VAL A 174 12.02 3.78 -11.83
N PHE A 175 11.32 4.90 -11.61
CA PHE A 175 11.35 5.62 -10.35
C PHE A 175 10.82 4.78 -9.18
N TRP A 176 9.64 4.17 -9.36
CA TRP A 176 8.96 3.39 -8.34
C TRP A 176 9.79 2.17 -7.92
N GLU A 177 10.35 1.44 -8.89
CA GLU A 177 11.20 0.27 -8.64
C GLU A 177 12.50 0.62 -7.89
N LYS A 178 13.05 1.81 -8.15
CA LYS A 178 14.26 2.27 -7.46
C LYS A 178 14.02 2.53 -5.98
N TYR A 179 12.82 2.96 -5.59
CA TYR A 179 12.59 3.46 -4.23
C TYR A 179 11.62 2.62 -3.39
N HIS A 180 10.64 1.94 -4.02
CA HIS A 180 9.48 1.25 -3.43
C HIS A 180 9.07 1.82 -2.07
N PRO A 181 8.01 2.63 -1.95
CA PRO A 181 7.61 3.19 -0.67
C PRO A 181 7.31 2.10 0.37
N ASP A 182 7.51 2.42 1.65
CA ASP A 182 7.00 1.57 2.74
C ASP A 182 5.49 1.75 2.85
N ILE A 183 5.02 2.99 2.71
CA ILE A 183 3.61 3.37 2.75
C ILE A 183 3.27 4.21 1.53
N VAL A 184 2.20 3.86 0.84
CA VAL A 184 1.55 4.73 -0.16
C VAL A 184 0.20 5.18 0.37
N THR A 185 -0.11 6.46 0.20
CA THR A 185 -1.38 7.08 0.59
C THR A 185 -1.86 8.02 -0.52
N GLY A 186 -3.03 8.62 -0.34
CA GLY A 186 -3.71 9.49 -1.30
C GLY A 186 -5.15 9.69 -0.86
N TRP A 187 -5.94 10.43 -1.63
CA TRP A 187 -7.35 10.62 -1.34
C TRP A 187 -8.18 9.77 -2.30
N ASN A 188 -8.76 8.67 -1.80
CA ASN A 188 -9.44 7.66 -2.64
C ASN A 188 -8.48 6.88 -3.58
N SER A 189 -7.19 6.87 -3.24
CA SER A 189 -6.13 6.12 -3.93
C SER A 189 -6.34 4.61 -3.97
N GLU A 190 -7.00 4.01 -2.96
CA GLU A 190 -7.26 2.56 -2.92
C GLU A 190 -8.30 2.15 -3.96
N PHE A 191 -9.29 3.01 -4.25
CA PHE A 191 -10.38 2.71 -5.19
C PHE A 191 -10.22 3.34 -6.57
N PHE A 192 -9.30 4.29 -6.75
CA PHE A 192 -9.11 4.96 -8.02
C PHE A 192 -7.65 4.89 -8.50
N ASP A 193 -6.74 5.68 -7.91
CA ASP A 193 -5.39 5.89 -8.43
C ASP A 193 -4.60 4.58 -8.59
N ILE A 194 -4.51 3.78 -7.52
CA ILE A 194 -3.74 2.53 -7.53
C ILE A 194 -4.38 1.50 -8.49
N PRO A 195 -5.69 1.22 -8.43
CA PRO A 195 -6.31 0.34 -9.42
C PRO A 195 -6.16 0.82 -10.87
N TYR A 196 -6.30 2.12 -11.12
CA TYR A 196 -6.15 2.69 -12.46
C TYR A 196 -4.74 2.49 -12.99
N ILE A 197 -3.70 2.87 -12.21
CA ILE A 197 -2.29 2.66 -12.58
C ILE A 197 -2.03 1.17 -12.85
N CYS A 198 -2.45 0.29 -11.94
CA CYS A 198 -2.24 -1.15 -12.08
C CYS A 198 -2.89 -1.72 -13.35
N ASN A 199 -4.16 -1.41 -13.59
CA ASN A 199 -4.88 -1.88 -14.77
C ASN A 199 -4.32 -1.27 -16.06
N ARG A 200 -3.94 0.02 -16.06
CA ARG A 200 -3.36 0.67 -17.23
C ARG A 200 -1.99 0.08 -17.60
N ILE A 201 -1.12 -0.14 -16.61
CA ILE A 201 0.18 -0.82 -16.82
C ILE A 201 -0.04 -2.23 -17.35
N LYS A 202 -0.95 -2.99 -16.73
CA LYS A 202 -1.29 -4.36 -17.16
C LYS A 202 -1.82 -4.39 -18.59
N LYS A 203 -2.64 -3.42 -18.97
CA LYS A 203 -3.23 -3.33 -20.32
C LYS A 203 -2.20 -2.95 -21.39
N LEU A 204 -1.34 -1.98 -21.12
CA LEU A 204 -0.37 -1.48 -22.10
C LEU A 204 0.89 -2.35 -22.20
N PHE A 205 1.31 -2.98 -21.10
CA PHE A 205 2.60 -3.67 -21.03
C PHE A 205 2.54 -5.09 -20.49
N GLY A 206 1.40 -5.52 -19.96
CA GLY A 206 1.21 -6.87 -19.44
C GLY A 206 1.63 -7.05 -17.97
N GLU A 207 1.38 -8.26 -17.47
CA GLU A 207 1.58 -8.65 -16.07
C GLU A 207 3.03 -8.55 -15.58
N ASN A 208 4.02 -8.68 -16.47
CA ASN A 208 5.42 -8.63 -16.07
C ASN A 208 5.85 -7.23 -15.63
N GLU A 209 5.39 -6.19 -16.33
CA GLU A 209 5.65 -4.81 -15.92
C GLU A 209 4.86 -4.45 -14.66
N LEU A 210 3.62 -4.94 -14.53
CA LEU A 210 2.81 -4.73 -13.32
C LEU A 210 3.55 -5.19 -12.06
N LYS A 211 4.21 -6.35 -12.12
CA LYS A 211 4.95 -6.92 -10.97
C LYS A 211 6.07 -6.02 -10.46
N ARG A 212 6.62 -5.12 -11.28
CA ARG A 212 7.66 -4.16 -10.87
C ARG A 212 7.18 -3.17 -9.81
N LEU A 213 5.87 -2.99 -9.65
CA LEU A 213 5.31 -2.16 -8.57
C LEU A 213 5.59 -2.75 -7.17
N SER A 214 5.82 -4.06 -7.07
CA SER A 214 6.13 -4.72 -5.81
C SER A 214 7.64 -5.00 -5.69
N PRO A 215 8.28 -4.72 -4.54
CA PRO A 215 9.65 -5.16 -4.26
C PRO A 215 9.81 -6.70 -4.27
N TRP A 216 8.70 -7.43 -4.23
CA TRP A 216 8.65 -8.89 -4.22
C TRP A 216 8.11 -9.50 -5.52
N GLY A 217 7.76 -8.67 -6.51
CA GLY A 217 7.14 -9.13 -7.75
C GLY A 217 5.71 -9.66 -7.57
N GLY A 218 5.07 -9.35 -6.44
CA GLY A 218 3.73 -9.80 -6.10
C GLY A 218 2.73 -8.65 -6.13
N VAL A 219 1.90 -8.59 -7.18
CA VAL A 219 0.81 -7.63 -7.29
C VAL A 219 -0.45 -8.42 -7.61
N LYS A 220 -1.50 -8.27 -6.80
CA LYS A 220 -2.74 -9.04 -6.93
C LYS A 220 -3.94 -8.14 -6.75
N ASP A 221 -4.92 -8.26 -7.63
CA ASP A 221 -6.21 -7.63 -7.40
C ASP A 221 -7.10 -8.48 -6.49
N ARG A 222 -8.04 -7.82 -5.81
CA ARG A 222 -9.14 -8.45 -5.08
C ARG A 222 -10.35 -7.53 -5.11
N GLU A 223 -11.53 -8.12 -4.96
CA GLU A 223 -12.77 -7.36 -4.79
C GLU A 223 -13.09 -7.15 -3.32
N VAL A 224 -13.56 -5.94 -2.99
CA VAL A 224 -14.10 -5.58 -1.67
C VAL A 224 -15.48 -4.99 -1.81
N TYR A 225 -16.36 -5.28 -0.85
CA TYR A 225 -17.69 -4.66 -0.78
C TYR A 225 -17.65 -3.50 0.21
N GLN A 226 -17.80 -2.28 -0.29
CA GLN A 226 -17.80 -1.06 0.52
C GLN A 226 -18.69 -0.01 -0.14
N MET A 227 -19.29 0.87 0.67
CA MET A 227 -20.20 1.92 0.18
C MET A 227 -21.33 1.41 -0.73
N GLY A 228 -21.84 0.21 -0.46
CA GLY A 228 -22.96 -0.38 -1.21
C GLY A 228 -22.59 -0.99 -2.56
N ARG A 229 -21.30 -1.04 -2.95
CA ARG A 229 -20.87 -1.62 -4.22
C ARG A 229 -19.57 -2.43 -4.10
N HIS A 230 -19.29 -3.25 -5.11
CA HIS A 230 -18.02 -3.94 -5.24
C HIS A 230 -16.98 -3.02 -5.87
N HIS A 231 -15.80 -2.96 -5.24
CA HIS A 231 -14.64 -2.22 -5.69
C HIS A 231 -13.49 -3.19 -5.97
N GLN A 232 -12.78 -3.01 -7.09
CA GLN A 232 -11.52 -3.69 -7.31
C GLN A 232 -10.41 -2.88 -6.64
N ILE A 233 -9.57 -3.56 -5.87
CA ILE A 233 -8.38 -2.98 -5.25
C ILE A 233 -7.17 -3.86 -5.51
N TYR A 234 -5.98 -3.32 -5.29
CA TYR A 234 -4.72 -4.03 -5.50
C TYR A 234 -3.92 -4.17 -4.21
N ASP A 235 -3.46 -5.39 -3.93
CA ASP A 235 -2.43 -5.70 -2.95
C ASP A 235 -1.07 -5.72 -3.66
N ILE A 236 -0.26 -4.68 -3.39
CA ILE A 236 1.13 -4.58 -3.86
C ILE A 236 2.03 -5.08 -2.73
N GLN A 237 2.43 -6.36 -2.82
CA GLN A 237 3.14 -7.04 -1.75
C GLN A 237 4.41 -6.29 -1.36
N GLY A 238 4.56 -6.02 -0.07
CA GLY A 238 5.70 -5.27 0.47
C GLY A 238 5.42 -3.78 0.68
N ILE A 239 4.32 -3.23 0.18
CA ILE A 239 3.94 -1.83 0.34
C ILE A 239 2.63 -1.76 1.11
N ALA A 240 2.56 -0.94 2.16
CA ALA A 240 1.32 -0.69 2.87
C ALA A 240 0.53 0.42 2.17
N ALA A 241 -0.59 0.08 1.54
CA ALA A 241 -1.55 1.06 1.04
C ALA A 241 -2.45 1.52 2.18
N LEU A 242 -2.40 2.81 2.52
CA LEU A 242 -3.23 3.42 3.56
C LEU A 242 -3.95 4.62 2.96
N ASP A 243 -5.18 4.43 2.48
CA ASP A 243 -5.96 5.51 1.89
C ASP A 243 -6.28 6.60 2.93
N TYR A 244 -5.88 7.84 2.65
CA TYR A 244 -6.07 8.94 3.58
C TYR A 244 -7.56 9.27 3.78
N PHE A 245 -8.41 8.98 2.78
CA PHE A 245 -9.86 9.08 2.94
C PHE A 245 -10.36 8.17 4.06
N ASP A 246 -9.91 6.91 4.09
CA ASP A 246 -10.32 5.95 5.12
C ASP A 246 -9.69 6.27 6.48
N LEU A 247 -8.43 6.70 6.49
CA LEU A 247 -7.77 7.17 7.71
C LEU A 247 -8.52 8.36 8.31
N TYR A 248 -8.87 9.36 7.48
CA TYR A 248 -9.60 10.54 7.92
C TYR A 248 -10.96 10.16 8.50
N ARG A 249 -11.72 9.28 7.83
CA ARG A 249 -13.03 8.81 8.35
C ARG A 249 -12.93 7.99 9.64
N LYS A 250 -11.82 7.27 9.83
CA LYS A 250 -11.63 6.41 11.00
C LYS A 250 -11.13 7.17 12.22
N PHE A 251 -10.27 8.18 12.01
CA PHE A 251 -9.57 8.88 13.07
C PHE A 251 -10.08 10.31 13.31
N THR A 252 -10.93 10.84 12.44
CA THR A 252 -11.65 12.09 12.67
C THR A 252 -13.07 11.77 13.14
N TYR A 253 -13.39 12.22 14.35
CA TYR A 253 -14.67 11.91 15.01
C TYR A 253 -15.81 12.86 14.65
N SER A 254 -15.68 13.62 13.57
CA SER A 254 -16.72 14.49 13.01
C SER A 254 -17.21 13.95 11.67
N ALA A 255 -18.52 13.85 11.53
CA ALA A 255 -19.14 13.54 10.25
C ALA A 255 -19.17 14.81 9.40
N GLN A 256 -18.68 14.71 8.17
CA GLN A 256 -18.71 15.80 7.19
C GLN A 256 -19.88 15.63 6.22
N GLU A 257 -20.38 16.76 5.69
CA GLU A 257 -21.46 16.76 4.68
C GLU A 257 -20.99 16.20 3.33
N SER A 258 -19.70 16.34 3.04
CA SER A 258 -19.04 15.81 1.87
C SER A 258 -17.64 15.32 2.25
N TYR A 259 -17.15 14.30 1.56
CA TYR A 259 -15.77 13.82 1.72
C TYR A 259 -14.96 13.98 0.42
N ARG A 260 -15.38 14.91 -0.44
CA ARG A 260 -14.52 15.36 -1.54
C ARG A 260 -13.31 16.08 -0.94
N LEU A 261 -12.14 15.86 -1.54
CA LEU A 261 -10.88 16.43 -1.03
C LEU A 261 -10.97 17.96 -0.85
N ASP A 262 -11.55 18.66 -1.83
CA ASP A 262 -11.74 20.11 -1.78
C ASP A 262 -12.60 20.58 -0.59
N HIS A 263 -13.70 19.88 -0.30
CA HIS A 263 -14.54 20.19 0.85
C HIS A 263 -13.79 19.95 2.17
N ILE A 264 -13.08 18.82 2.28
CA ILE A 264 -12.31 18.50 3.49
C ILE A 264 -11.15 19.49 3.69
N ALA A 265 -10.47 19.89 2.61
CA ALA A 265 -9.44 20.92 2.66
C ALA A 265 -10.01 22.27 3.12
N SER A 266 -11.20 22.63 2.66
CA SER A 266 -11.88 23.86 3.11
C SER A 266 -12.21 23.82 4.59
N VAL A 267 -12.73 22.69 5.08
CA VAL A 267 -13.09 22.52 6.50
C VAL A 267 -11.85 22.54 7.40
N GLU A 268 -10.79 21.84 7.02
CA GLU A 268 -9.62 21.63 7.89
C GLU A 268 -8.57 22.75 7.76
N LEU A 269 -8.41 23.32 6.56
CA LEU A 269 -7.33 24.27 6.24
C LEU A 269 -7.85 25.68 5.91
N GLY A 270 -9.16 25.83 5.66
CA GLY A 270 -9.72 27.08 5.15
C GLY A 270 -9.33 27.39 3.70
N GLU A 271 -8.83 26.38 2.97
CA GLU A 271 -8.38 26.48 1.59
C GLU A 271 -9.32 25.73 0.64
N SER A 272 -9.52 26.27 -0.56
CA SER A 272 -10.30 25.62 -1.61
C SER A 272 -9.55 25.68 -2.93
N LYS A 273 -9.72 24.67 -3.77
CA LYS A 273 -9.15 24.65 -5.12
C LYS A 273 -9.93 25.62 -6.00
N GLU A 274 -9.22 26.27 -6.92
CA GLU A 274 -9.88 26.86 -8.09
C GLU A 274 -10.44 25.69 -8.91
N GLY A 275 -11.77 25.69 -9.12
CA GLY A 275 -12.43 24.63 -9.89
C GLY A 275 -12.04 24.67 -11.37
N ASN A 276 -12.47 23.67 -12.13
CA ASN A 276 -12.27 23.64 -13.59
C ASN A 276 -12.77 24.96 -14.21
N PRO A 277 -11.90 25.79 -14.81
CA PRO A 277 -12.29 27.08 -15.36
C PRO A 277 -12.96 26.98 -16.74
N PHE A 278 -13.10 25.77 -17.29
CA PHE A 278 -13.68 25.49 -18.61
C PHE A 278 -15.04 24.77 -18.54
N GLU A 279 -15.75 24.71 -19.67
CA GLU A 279 -17.05 24.02 -19.75
C GLU A 279 -16.90 22.51 -19.58
N THR A 280 -15.79 21.95 -20.05
CA THR A 280 -15.50 20.51 -19.97
C THR A 280 -14.13 20.24 -19.37
N PHE A 281 -13.96 19.06 -18.75
CA PHE A 281 -12.66 18.64 -18.23
C PHE A 281 -11.63 18.49 -19.35
N ARG A 282 -12.09 18.09 -20.55
CA ARG A 282 -11.27 18.02 -21.77
C ARG A 282 -10.66 19.36 -22.15
N GLU A 283 -11.44 20.42 -22.11
CA GLU A 283 -10.93 21.75 -22.42
C GLU A 283 -9.86 22.19 -21.43
N TRP A 284 -9.94 21.77 -20.17
CA TRP A 284 -8.94 22.11 -19.17
C TRP A 284 -7.55 21.60 -19.55
N TYR A 285 -7.39 20.28 -19.69
CA TYR A 285 -6.06 19.72 -20.00
C TYR A 285 -5.61 19.98 -21.45
N THR A 286 -6.50 20.37 -22.37
CA THR A 286 -6.12 20.70 -23.76
C THR A 286 -5.82 22.18 -24.00
N LYS A 287 -6.51 23.09 -23.31
CA LYS A 287 -6.33 24.55 -23.48
C LYS A 287 -5.43 25.16 -22.43
N ASP A 288 -5.39 24.59 -21.22
CA ASP A 288 -4.60 25.10 -20.10
C ASP A 288 -4.09 23.96 -19.21
N TYR A 289 -3.14 23.21 -19.76
CA TYR A 289 -2.43 22.17 -19.03
C TYR A 289 -1.64 22.71 -17.81
N GLN A 290 -1.36 24.02 -17.79
CA GLN A 290 -0.58 24.65 -16.72
C GLN A 290 -1.37 24.77 -15.41
N SER A 291 -2.67 25.09 -15.46
CA SER A 291 -3.53 25.12 -14.26
C SER A 291 -4.11 23.75 -13.92
N PHE A 292 -4.10 22.82 -14.89
CA PHE A 292 -4.53 21.45 -14.69
C PHE A 292 -3.60 20.64 -13.77
N ILE A 293 -2.29 20.90 -13.86
CA ILE A 293 -1.22 20.26 -13.07
C ILE A 293 -0.93 21.04 -11.80
#